data_AF-A0A382S3I3-F1
#
_entry.id   AF-A0A382S3I3-F1
#
_cell.length_a   1.000
_cell.length_b   1.000
_cell.length_c   1.000
_cell.angle_alpha   90.00
_cell.angle_beta   90.00
_cell.angle_gamma   90.00
#
_symmetry.space_group_name_H-M   'P 1'
#
loop_
_entity.id
_entity.type
_entity.pdbx_description
1 polymer ?
#
loop_
_entity_poly.entity_id
_entity_poly.type
_entity_poly.pdbx_seq_one_letter_code
_entity_poly.pdbx_strand_id
1 'polypeptide(L)'
;MNHTFSWHSYQWFVIKRGENYAIRLKDFENPGMDPKFEIPYYPIDVSWKIKGSFEAYPPGKNRTISNIIDHPIEQPTIGIVSFIVGGKPFLLEAHMEGLKRTIIFMDGTTGNETYSGGRELYFDAPDGDGNVILDFNKAFNFPCAFNLFTTCPVPPPINRLKINITAGEKVFK
;
A
#
# COMPACT_ATOMS: atom_id res chain seq x y z
N MET A 1 -7.18 -7.38 24.77
CA MET A 1 -6.99 -8.80 25.14
C MET A 1 -5.93 -9.38 24.22
N ASN A 2 -4.76 -9.73 24.75
CA ASN A 2 -3.65 -10.30 23.96
C ASN A 2 -3.84 -11.82 23.85
N HIS A 3 -4.64 -12.27 22.88
CA HIS A 3 -4.80 -13.70 22.58
C HIS A 3 -3.61 -14.20 21.73
N THR A 4 -2.41 -14.14 22.29
CA THR A 4 -1.19 -14.68 21.67
C THR A 4 -0.75 -15.93 22.41
N PHE A 5 -0.57 -17.02 21.67
CA PHE A 5 0.03 -18.26 22.15
C PHE A 5 1.33 -18.48 21.39
N SER A 6 2.32 -19.08 22.02
CA SER A 6 3.62 -19.32 21.40
C SER A 6 4.19 -20.67 21.81
N TRP A 7 4.91 -21.31 20.89
CA TRP A 7 5.61 -22.57 21.12
C TRP A 7 6.86 -22.62 20.24
N HIS A 8 8.05 -22.63 20.85
CA HIS A 8 9.32 -22.45 20.16
C HIS A 8 9.32 -21.18 19.27
N SER A 9 9.65 -21.32 17.99
CA SER A 9 9.64 -20.23 17.00
C SER A 9 8.24 -19.84 16.54
N TYR A 10 7.21 -20.62 16.89
CA TYR A 10 5.84 -20.36 16.45
C TYR A 10 5.11 -19.41 17.38
N GLN A 11 4.38 -18.47 16.78
CA GLN A 11 3.42 -17.62 17.49
C GLN A 11 2.13 -17.55 16.69
N TRP A 12 0.99 -17.74 17.36
CA TRP A 12 -0.31 -17.55 16.74
C TRP A 12 -1.24 -16.66 17.56
N PHE A 13 -2.12 -15.97 16.83
CA PHE A 13 -3.12 -15.07 17.40
C PHE A 13 -4.39 -15.06 16.56
N VAL A 14 -5.50 -14.76 17.24
CA VAL A 14 -6.80 -14.64 16.59
C VAL A 14 -6.86 -13.30 15.85
N ILE A 15 -7.30 -13.34 14.60
CA ILE A 15 -7.63 -12.17 13.79
C ILE A 15 -9.12 -12.18 13.46
N LYS A 16 -9.75 -11.01 13.44
CA LYS A 16 -11.11 -10.81 12.93
C LYS A 16 -11.03 -10.10 11.57
N ARG A 17 -11.76 -10.61 10.57
CA ARG A 17 -11.84 -10.06 9.21
C ARG A 17 -13.30 -10.05 8.77
N GLY A 18 -13.92 -8.88 8.78
CA GLY A 18 -15.38 -8.77 8.67
C GLY A 18 -16.04 -9.55 9.82
N GLU A 19 -17.00 -10.42 9.50
CA GLU A 19 -17.67 -11.29 10.47
C GLU A 19 -16.89 -12.58 10.80
N ASN A 20 -15.82 -12.86 10.06
CA ASN A 20 -15.06 -14.11 10.21
C ASN A 20 -13.92 -13.95 11.23
N TYR A 21 -13.68 -15.04 11.98
CA TYR A 21 -12.49 -15.19 12.80
C TYR A 21 -11.53 -16.20 12.15
N ALA A 22 -10.23 -15.94 12.25
CA ALA A 22 -9.18 -16.84 11.79
C ALA A 22 -8.00 -16.83 12.76
N ILE A 23 -7.11 -17.81 12.62
CA ILE A 23 -5.83 -17.85 13.34
C ILE A 23 -4.73 -17.46 12.37
N ARG A 24 -3.91 -16.49 12.75
CA ARG A 24 -2.67 -16.15 12.04
C ARG A 24 -1.50 -16.80 12.77
N LEU A 25 -0.72 -17.59 12.06
CA LEU A 25 0.52 -18.22 12.53
C LEU A 25 1.72 -17.46 11.97
N LYS A 26 2.74 -17.29 12.80
CA LYS A 26 4.07 -16.79 12.45
C LYS A 26 5.10 -17.81 12.90
N ASP A 27 6.15 -17.99 12.12
CA ASP A 27 7.33 -18.78 12.46
C ASP A 27 8.55 -17.86 12.38
N PHE A 28 9.17 -17.59 13.52
CA PHE A 28 10.32 -16.70 13.63
C PHE A 28 11.64 -17.34 13.18
N GLU A 29 11.64 -18.66 12.94
CA GLU A 29 12.78 -19.41 12.40
C GLU A 29 12.45 -19.98 11.01
N ASN A 30 11.48 -19.37 10.31
CA ASN A 30 11.09 -19.82 8.98
C ASN A 30 12.32 -19.88 8.05
N PRO A 31 12.64 -21.02 7.40
CA PRO A 31 13.81 -21.13 6.53
C PRO A 31 13.84 -20.15 5.35
N GLY A 32 12.69 -19.58 4.98
CA GLY A 32 12.57 -18.52 3.98
C GLY A 32 12.96 -17.12 4.49
N MET A 33 13.24 -16.95 5.80
CA MET A 33 13.83 -15.73 6.33
C MET A 33 15.34 -15.73 6.04
N ASP A 34 15.72 -15.13 4.92
CA ASP A 34 17.12 -14.86 4.61
C ASP A 34 17.53 -13.49 5.19
N PRO A 35 18.46 -13.42 6.16
CA PRO A 35 18.94 -12.14 6.70
C PRO A 35 19.69 -11.29 5.67
N LYS A 36 20.07 -11.85 4.52
CA LYS A 36 20.68 -11.13 3.38
C LYS A 36 19.66 -10.68 2.35
N PHE A 37 18.37 -10.95 2.56
CA PHE A 37 17.33 -10.52 1.64
C PHE A 37 17.27 -8.99 1.60
N GLU A 38 17.51 -8.44 0.42
CA GLU A 38 17.38 -7.02 0.16
C GLU A 38 16.25 -6.79 -0.84
N ILE A 39 15.40 -5.81 -0.55
CA ILE A 39 14.36 -5.39 -1.47
C ILE A 39 15.03 -4.47 -2.50
N PRO A 40 14.96 -4.78 -3.82
CA PRO A 40 15.52 -3.90 -4.82
C PRO A 40 14.71 -2.60 -4.91
N TYR A 41 15.40 -1.47 -5.07
CA TYR A 41 14.81 -0.16 -5.29
C TYR A 41 15.25 0.41 -6.64
N TYR A 42 14.43 1.31 -7.20
CA TYR A 42 14.95 2.26 -8.19
C TYR A 42 15.95 3.22 -7.53
N PRO A 43 16.94 3.75 -8.27
CA PRO A 43 17.73 4.87 -7.80
C PRO A 43 16.82 6.04 -7.40
N ILE A 44 17.21 6.77 -6.35
CA ILE A 44 16.45 7.94 -5.91
C ILE A 44 16.44 8.99 -7.02
N ASP A 45 15.25 9.45 -7.36
CA ASP A 45 15.03 10.49 -8.34
C ASP A 45 14.07 11.54 -7.75
N VAL A 46 14.60 12.75 -7.57
CA VAL A 46 13.89 13.87 -6.93
C VAL A 46 12.70 14.33 -7.77
N SER A 47 12.67 14.05 -9.08
CA SER A 47 11.51 14.36 -9.93
C SER A 47 10.26 13.56 -9.54
N TRP A 48 10.43 12.43 -8.85
CA TRP A 48 9.36 11.60 -8.29
C TRP A 48 8.89 12.05 -6.89
N LYS A 49 9.41 13.17 -6.40
CA LYS A 49 8.86 13.89 -5.24
C LYS A 49 7.94 15.01 -5.72
N ILE A 50 6.67 14.68 -5.89
CA ILE A 50 5.69 15.52 -6.58
C ILE A 50 4.83 16.28 -5.59
N LYS A 51 4.66 17.59 -5.81
CA LYS A 51 3.66 18.38 -5.11
C LYS A 51 2.27 18.10 -5.69
N GLY A 52 1.30 17.84 -4.81
CA GLY A 52 -0.11 17.69 -5.16
C GLY A 52 -1.01 18.58 -4.31
N SER A 53 -2.30 18.61 -4.66
CA SER A 53 -3.37 19.26 -3.90
C SER A 53 -4.36 18.21 -3.41
N PHE A 54 -4.70 18.26 -2.13
CA PHE A 54 -5.57 17.31 -1.46
C PHE A 54 -6.95 17.91 -1.22
N GLU A 55 -7.97 17.27 -1.79
CA GLU A 55 -9.37 17.57 -1.55
C GLU A 55 -9.97 16.52 -0.62
N ALA A 56 -10.30 16.94 0.61
CA ALA A 56 -10.85 16.05 1.62
C ALA A 56 -12.30 15.66 1.32
N TYR A 57 -12.63 14.40 1.58
CA TYR A 57 -14.02 13.96 1.63
C TYR A 57 -14.69 14.26 2.97
N PRO A 58 -16.04 14.28 3.01
CA PRO A 58 -16.76 14.32 4.27
C PRO A 58 -16.31 13.19 5.22
N PRO A 59 -16.15 13.47 6.53
CA PRO A 59 -15.79 12.44 7.51
C PRO A 59 -16.70 11.22 7.46
N GLY A 60 -16.11 10.02 7.63
CA GLY A 60 -16.86 8.76 7.67
C GLY A 60 -17.19 8.16 6.30
N LYS A 61 -16.67 8.74 5.19
CA LYS A 61 -16.79 8.11 3.89
C LYS A 61 -15.95 6.83 3.80
N ASN A 62 -16.56 5.78 3.27
CA ASN A 62 -15.91 4.49 3.02
C ASN A 62 -16.01 4.14 1.53
N ARG A 63 -15.12 3.26 1.08
CA ARG A 63 -15.22 2.55 -0.19
C ARG A 63 -15.09 1.05 0.03
N THR A 64 -15.77 0.27 -0.79
CA THR A 64 -15.50 -1.15 -0.93
C THR A 64 -14.46 -1.39 -2.01
N ILE A 65 -13.42 -2.15 -1.71
CA ILE A 65 -12.48 -2.69 -2.70
C ILE A 65 -12.40 -4.22 -2.56
N SER A 66 -11.90 -4.92 -3.57
CA SER A 66 -11.60 -6.35 -3.47
C SER A 66 -10.17 -6.59 -2.99
N ASN A 67 -9.91 -7.75 -2.41
CA ASN A 67 -8.54 -8.26 -2.23
C ASN A 67 -8.19 -9.30 -3.30
N ILE A 68 -6.96 -9.84 -3.23
CA ILE A 68 -6.45 -10.84 -4.19
C ILE A 68 -7.21 -12.18 -4.22
N ILE A 69 -8.15 -12.42 -3.31
CA ILE A 69 -9.03 -13.62 -3.29
C ILE A 69 -10.51 -13.23 -3.51
N ASP A 70 -10.75 -12.08 -4.14
CA ASP A 70 -12.08 -11.54 -4.47
C ASP A 70 -13.01 -11.29 -3.27
N HIS A 71 -12.44 -11.18 -2.06
CA HIS A 71 -13.20 -10.83 -0.87
C HIS A 71 -13.35 -9.30 -0.75
N PRO A 72 -14.56 -8.77 -0.50
CA PRO A 72 -14.77 -7.34 -0.33
C PRO A 72 -14.19 -6.84 1.00
N ILE A 73 -13.55 -5.67 0.94
CA ILE A 73 -12.96 -4.97 2.08
C ILE A 73 -13.51 -3.55 2.08
N GLU A 74 -14.13 -3.16 3.20
CA GLU A 74 -14.48 -1.77 3.49
C GLU A 74 -13.23 -1.00 3.94
N GLN A 75 -13.00 0.15 3.33
CA GLN A 75 -11.82 0.97 3.55
C GLN A 75 -12.20 2.44 3.75
N PRO A 76 -11.79 3.09 4.86
CA PRO A 76 -12.05 4.50 5.11
C PRO A 76 -11.32 5.39 4.10
N THR A 77 -12.05 6.11 3.25
CA THR A 77 -11.48 7.03 2.27
C THR A 77 -11.51 8.44 2.79
N ILE A 78 -10.45 9.21 2.48
CA ILE A 78 -10.28 10.55 3.07
C ILE A 78 -10.26 11.68 2.05
N GLY A 79 -10.08 11.39 0.77
CA GLY A 79 -10.02 12.42 -0.24
C GLY A 79 -9.24 12.04 -1.49
N ILE A 80 -9.13 13.00 -2.40
CA ILE A 80 -8.40 12.89 -3.65
C ILE A 80 -7.14 13.75 -3.58
N VAL A 81 -6.00 13.19 -3.95
CA VAL A 81 -4.80 13.96 -4.28
C VAL A 81 -4.74 14.14 -5.79
N SER A 82 -4.74 15.40 -6.24
CA SER A 82 -4.49 15.78 -7.62
C SER A 82 -3.05 16.24 -7.79
N PHE A 83 -2.41 15.82 -8.89
CA PHE A 83 -1.02 16.18 -9.19
C PHE A 83 -0.75 16.12 -10.69
N ILE A 84 0.41 16.65 -11.11
CA ILE A 84 0.79 16.73 -12.52
C ILE A 84 2.13 16.05 -12.74
N VAL A 85 2.22 15.21 -13.78
CA VAL A 85 3.47 14.60 -14.24
C VAL A 85 3.59 14.81 -15.75
N GLY A 86 4.70 15.41 -16.19
CA GLY A 86 4.92 15.68 -17.61
C GLY A 86 3.80 16.50 -18.27
N GLY A 87 3.23 17.46 -17.54
CA GLY A 87 2.11 18.30 -18.00
C GLY A 87 0.74 17.61 -18.03
N LYS A 88 0.64 16.34 -17.63
CA LYS A 88 -0.63 15.60 -17.57
C LYS A 88 -1.17 15.51 -16.15
N PRO A 89 -2.47 15.74 -15.92
CA PRO A 89 -3.08 15.62 -14.60
C PRO A 89 -3.36 14.16 -14.24
N PHE A 90 -3.17 13.83 -12.97
CA PHE A 90 -3.48 12.53 -12.37
C PHE A 90 -4.19 12.71 -11.03
N LEU A 91 -4.97 11.70 -10.65
CA LEU A 91 -5.71 11.65 -9.40
C LEU A 91 -5.36 10.36 -8.66
N LEU A 92 -5.26 10.44 -7.34
CA LEU A 92 -5.13 9.30 -6.45
C LEU A 92 -6.07 9.47 -5.25
N GLU A 93 -6.91 8.48 -5.01
CA GLU A 93 -7.80 8.43 -3.85
C GLU A 93 -7.08 7.84 -2.64
N ALA A 94 -6.92 8.68 -1.62
CA ALA A 94 -6.26 8.33 -0.37
C ALA A 94 -7.23 7.69 0.63
N HIS A 95 -6.65 6.91 1.54
CA HIS A 95 -7.35 6.25 2.63
C HIS A 95 -6.55 6.34 3.94
N MET A 96 -7.17 5.94 5.04
CA MET A 96 -6.48 5.77 6.32
C MET A 96 -6.14 4.30 6.57
N GLU A 97 -4.90 4.05 6.98
CA GLU A 97 -4.47 2.81 7.60
C GLU A 97 -4.07 3.11 9.05
N GLY A 98 -4.99 2.85 9.98
CA GLY A 98 -4.84 3.32 11.36
C GLY A 98 -4.74 4.84 11.44
N LEU A 99 -3.58 5.35 11.85
CA LEU A 99 -3.29 6.80 11.94
C LEU A 99 -2.54 7.35 10.73
N LYS A 100 -2.16 6.49 9.76
CA LYS A 100 -1.38 6.88 8.58
C LYS A 100 -2.30 7.17 7.39
N ARG A 101 -1.96 8.20 6.62
CA ARG A 101 -2.58 8.48 5.31
C ARG A 101 -1.81 7.73 4.24
N THR A 102 -2.52 7.01 3.40
CA THR A 102 -1.91 6.12 2.41
C THR A 102 -2.68 6.11 1.10
N ILE A 103 -1.95 5.89 0.03
CA ILE A 103 -2.45 5.63 -1.30
C ILE A 103 -1.93 4.25 -1.73
N ILE A 104 -2.85 3.37 -2.10
CA ILE A 104 -2.54 2.14 -2.82
C ILE A 104 -2.72 2.39 -4.31
N PHE A 105 -1.76 2.02 -5.14
CA PHE A 105 -1.81 2.35 -6.56
C PHE A 105 -1.15 1.29 -7.44
N MET A 106 -1.53 1.34 -8.73
CA MET A 106 -0.84 0.67 -9.82
C MET A 106 -0.40 1.71 -10.83
N ASP A 107 0.64 1.40 -11.57
CA ASP A 107 1.18 2.23 -12.62
C ASP A 107 1.71 1.35 -13.77
N GLY A 108 2.26 1.94 -14.83
CA GLY A 108 2.73 1.22 -16.00
C GLY A 108 3.92 0.28 -15.74
N THR A 109 4.58 0.38 -14.60
CA THR A 109 5.63 -0.57 -14.17
C THR A 109 5.09 -1.82 -13.47
N THR A 110 3.82 -1.78 -13.03
CA THR A 110 3.18 -2.85 -12.23
C THR A 110 3.14 -4.17 -12.98
N GLY A 111 3.62 -5.25 -12.35
CA GLY A 111 3.63 -6.59 -12.91
C GLY A 111 4.80 -6.89 -13.85
N ASN A 112 5.67 -5.90 -14.11
CA ASN A 112 6.87 -6.08 -14.91
C ASN A 112 8.12 -5.74 -14.09
N GLU A 113 8.25 -4.47 -13.66
CA GLU A 113 9.39 -3.99 -12.88
C GLU A 113 9.07 -3.83 -11.39
N THR A 114 7.78 -3.66 -11.05
CA THR A 114 7.26 -3.54 -9.69
C THR A 114 6.23 -4.62 -9.40
N TYR A 115 5.91 -4.85 -8.12
CA TYR A 115 5.04 -5.94 -7.70
C TYR A 115 3.66 -5.90 -8.40
N SER A 116 3.17 -7.06 -8.84
CA SER A 116 1.95 -7.17 -9.65
C SER A 116 0.67 -6.76 -8.91
N GLY A 117 0.66 -6.80 -7.57
CA GLY A 117 -0.45 -6.32 -6.74
C GLY A 117 -0.49 -4.80 -6.58
N GLY A 118 0.46 -4.07 -7.14
CA GLY A 118 0.63 -2.64 -6.94
C GLY A 118 1.47 -2.31 -5.71
N ARG A 119 1.53 -1.03 -5.37
CA ARG A 119 2.36 -0.49 -4.30
C ARG A 119 1.57 0.43 -3.39
N GLU A 120 2.15 0.71 -2.24
CA GLU A 120 1.61 1.60 -1.24
C GLU A 120 2.54 2.81 -1.02
N LEU A 121 1.94 3.97 -0.80
CA LEU A 121 2.64 5.22 -0.52
C LEU A 121 2.01 5.91 0.69
N TYR A 122 2.79 6.08 1.75
CA TYR A 122 2.43 6.97 2.85
C TYR A 122 2.76 8.42 2.52
N PHE A 123 1.93 9.33 2.99
CA PHE A 123 2.16 10.77 2.87
C PHE A 123 1.70 11.51 4.13
N ASP A 124 2.26 12.69 4.36
CA ASP A 124 1.94 13.51 5.52
C ASP A 124 0.58 14.22 5.36
N ALA A 125 0.09 14.83 6.44
CA ALA A 125 -1.11 15.66 6.37
C ALA A 125 -0.91 16.83 5.39
N PRO A 126 -1.98 17.28 4.70
CA PRO A 126 -1.90 18.49 3.89
C PRO A 126 -1.49 19.69 4.73
N ASP A 127 -0.77 20.63 4.11
CA ASP A 127 -0.48 21.93 4.71
C ASP A 127 -1.75 22.81 4.84
N GLY A 128 -1.60 24.01 5.39
CA GLY A 128 -2.72 24.94 5.58
C GLY A 128 -3.42 25.37 4.29
N ASP A 129 -2.76 25.22 3.14
CA ASP A 129 -3.28 25.54 1.81
C ASP A 129 -3.82 24.29 1.08
N GLY A 130 -3.84 23.13 1.74
CA GLY A 130 -4.29 21.87 1.15
C GLY A 130 -3.24 21.16 0.29
N ASN A 131 -1.98 21.59 0.28
CA ASN A 131 -0.96 20.91 -0.50
C ASN A 131 -0.40 19.69 0.21
N VAL A 132 0.00 18.68 -0.55
CA VAL A 132 0.68 17.48 -0.07
C VAL A 132 1.93 17.19 -0.90
N ILE A 133 2.83 16.38 -0.35
CA ILE A 133 3.98 15.84 -1.09
C ILE A 133 3.78 14.34 -1.27
N LEU A 134 3.75 13.90 -2.53
CA LEU A 134 3.81 12.49 -2.91
C LEU A 134 5.26 12.14 -3.26
N ASP A 135 5.96 11.46 -2.35
CA ASP A 135 7.33 11.01 -2.57
C ASP A 135 7.34 9.54 -3.03
N PHE A 136 7.20 9.32 -4.33
CA PHE A 136 7.13 7.96 -4.89
C PHE A 136 8.44 7.16 -4.71
N ASN A 137 9.56 7.81 -4.35
CA ASN A 137 10.77 7.09 -3.94
C ASN A 137 10.57 6.25 -2.67
N LYS A 138 9.52 6.56 -1.89
CA LYS A 138 9.13 5.83 -0.68
C LYS A 138 7.98 4.85 -0.92
N ALA A 139 7.55 4.67 -2.16
CA ALA A 139 6.53 3.67 -2.47
C ALA A 139 7.11 2.26 -2.24
N PHE A 140 6.35 1.41 -1.55
CA PHE A 140 6.80 0.07 -1.16
C PHE A 140 5.79 -1.01 -1.56
N ASN A 141 6.26 -2.24 -1.67
CA ASN A 141 5.46 -3.40 -2.00
C ASN A 141 4.65 -3.87 -0.79
N PHE A 142 3.45 -4.36 -1.02
CA PHE A 142 2.65 -4.95 0.05
C PHE A 142 3.29 -6.21 0.64
N PRO A 143 2.92 -6.60 1.88
CA PRO A 143 3.41 -7.83 2.49
C PRO A 143 3.16 -9.13 1.67
N CYS A 144 2.12 -9.17 0.84
CA CYS A 144 1.86 -10.30 -0.09
C CYS A 144 2.88 -10.44 -1.21
N ALA A 145 3.72 -9.42 -1.44
CA ALA A 145 4.88 -9.59 -2.30
C ALA A 145 5.82 -10.65 -1.73
N PHE A 146 5.92 -10.79 -0.40
CA PHE A 146 6.90 -11.62 0.30
C PHE A 146 6.36 -12.99 0.74
N ASN A 147 5.05 -13.23 0.67
CA ASN A 147 4.46 -14.53 1.04
C ASN A 147 3.08 -14.75 0.41
N LEU A 148 2.73 -16.02 0.19
CA LEU A 148 1.46 -16.44 -0.42
C LEU A 148 0.25 -16.36 0.54
N PHE A 149 0.48 -16.13 1.83
CA PHE A 149 -0.56 -16.23 2.86
C PHE A 149 -1.19 -14.89 3.22
N THR A 150 -0.68 -13.79 2.66
CA THR A 150 -1.21 -12.45 2.92
C THR A 150 -2.17 -12.03 1.82
N THR A 151 -3.38 -11.65 2.21
CA THR A 151 -4.39 -11.12 1.29
C THR A 151 -4.27 -9.60 1.20
N CYS A 152 -3.77 -9.08 0.09
CA CYS A 152 -3.62 -7.64 -0.12
C CYS A 152 -4.83 -6.99 -0.78
N PRO A 153 -5.09 -5.71 -0.50
CA PRO A 153 -6.10 -4.93 -1.21
C PRO A 153 -5.70 -4.75 -2.67
N VAL A 154 -6.68 -4.77 -3.57
CA VAL A 154 -6.48 -4.41 -4.98
C VAL A 154 -6.71 -2.90 -5.13
N PRO A 155 -5.75 -2.13 -5.69
CA PRO A 155 -5.92 -0.70 -5.91
C PRO A 155 -7.20 -0.37 -6.72
N PRO A 156 -8.00 0.62 -6.28
CA PRO A 156 -9.24 1.00 -6.95
C PRO A 156 -8.94 1.55 -8.36
N PRO A 157 -9.90 1.52 -9.29
CA PRO A 157 -9.67 1.96 -10.67
C PRO A 157 -9.07 3.36 -10.82
N ILE A 158 -9.50 4.31 -9.97
CA ILE A 158 -8.95 5.69 -9.95
C ILE A 158 -7.46 5.72 -9.61
N ASN A 159 -6.95 4.74 -8.87
CA ASN A 159 -5.54 4.64 -8.49
C ASN A 159 -4.70 3.79 -9.45
N ARG A 160 -5.21 3.51 -10.67
CA ARG A 160 -4.46 2.79 -11.71
C ARG A 160 -3.98 3.77 -12.75
N LEU A 161 -2.77 4.26 -12.55
CA LEU A 161 -2.16 5.31 -13.35
C LEU A 161 -1.64 4.76 -14.67
N LYS A 162 -1.87 5.49 -15.76
CA LYS A 162 -1.36 5.14 -17.11
C LYS A 162 -0.02 5.82 -17.40
N ILE A 163 0.88 5.81 -16.43
CA ILE A 163 2.26 6.34 -16.52
C ILE A 163 3.22 5.37 -15.83
N ASN A 164 4.48 5.36 -16.21
CA ASN A 164 5.49 4.57 -15.50
C ASN A 164 6.04 5.40 -14.35
N ILE A 165 5.97 4.88 -13.12
CA ILE A 165 6.58 5.48 -11.93
C ILE A 165 7.83 4.69 -11.58
N THR A 166 8.97 5.14 -12.09
CA THR A 166 10.29 4.50 -11.93
C THR A 166 11.01 4.97 -10.64
N ALA A 167 10.31 4.90 -9.51
CA ALA A 167 10.80 5.25 -8.18
C ALA A 167 10.25 4.28 -7.13
N GLY A 168 10.92 4.09 -6.00
CA GLY A 168 10.48 3.21 -4.92
C GLY A 168 10.90 1.75 -5.10
N GLU A 169 10.23 0.85 -4.38
CA GLU A 169 10.52 -0.58 -4.43
C GLU A 169 10.19 -1.20 -5.79
N LYS A 170 11.07 -2.11 -6.21
CA LYS A 170 10.90 -2.99 -7.37
C LYS A 170 10.43 -4.37 -6.93
N VAL A 171 10.00 -5.17 -7.89
CA VAL A 171 9.77 -6.60 -7.62
C VAL A 171 11.11 -7.29 -7.40
N PHE A 172 11.20 -8.12 -6.37
CA PHE A 172 12.32 -9.02 -6.18
C PHE A 172 12.04 -10.33 -6.93
N LYS A 173 13.09 -10.98 -7.43
CA LYS A 173 12.99 -12.27 -8.13
C LYS A 173 13.53 -13.38 -7.24
#